data_AF-A0A6A5GQ93-F1
#
_entry.id   AF-A0A6A5GQ93-F1
#
_cell.length_a   1.000
_cell.length_b   1.000
_cell.length_c   1.000
_cell.angle_alpha   90.00
_cell.angle_beta   90.00
_cell.angle_gamma   90.00
#
_symmetry.space_group_name_H-M   'P 1'
#
loop_
_entity.id
_entity.type
_entity.pdbx_description
1 polymer ?
#
loop_
_entity_poly.entity_id
_entity_poly.type
_entity_poly.pdbx_seq_one_letter_code
_entity_poly.pdbx_strand_id
1 'polypeptide(L)'
;MDSWRSEPECPPLVNLSCCPDMVNLSCCPDMVPYLLGNKSVSGLLRILDTDKEEVLIRAVTWILCTTSAVDALNLTYDRIAEHNLDPFHNPSHTLFFSIYGPKGREELELQARHLTNHSNKDVASKSVRLLETLANVPPFPMAGNHLNRL
;
A
#
# COMPACT_ATOMS: atom_id res chain seq x y z
N MET A 1 -5.22 22.44 38.15
CA MET A 1 -5.83 21.11 37.93
C MET A 1 -6.13 21.00 36.45
N ASP A 2 -5.13 20.41 35.83
CA ASP A 2 -4.94 19.81 34.52
C ASP A 2 -5.81 20.20 33.31
N SER A 3 -5.06 20.69 32.33
CA SER A 3 -5.32 20.93 30.91
C SER A 3 -5.37 19.62 30.11
N TRP A 4 -5.71 19.75 28.81
CA TRP A 4 -5.55 18.82 27.67
C TRP A 4 -6.72 17.87 27.40
N ARG A 5 -7.28 17.72 26.20
CA ARG A 5 -6.97 18.26 24.85
C ARG A 5 -8.25 18.21 24.03
N SER A 6 -8.56 19.31 23.35
CA SER A 6 -9.34 19.30 22.10
C SER A 6 -8.57 18.45 21.09
N GLU A 7 -9.19 17.39 20.56
CA GLU A 7 -8.67 16.66 19.41
C GLU A 7 -8.70 17.60 18.19
N PRO A 8 -7.56 17.84 17.50
CA PRO A 8 -7.61 18.49 16.21
C PRO A 8 -8.06 17.45 15.17
N GLU A 9 -9.23 17.68 14.56
CA GLU A 9 -9.55 17.11 13.26
C GLU A 9 -8.49 17.58 12.25
N CYS A 10 -7.46 16.76 12.05
CA CYS A 10 -6.49 16.98 10.99
C CYS A 10 -7.15 16.64 9.64
N PRO A 11 -7.03 17.50 8.62
CA PRO A 11 -7.45 17.13 7.26
C PRO A 11 -6.66 15.89 6.80
N PRO A 12 -7.20 15.04 5.90
CA PRO A 12 -6.54 13.85 5.40
C PRO A 12 -5.45 14.22 4.38
N LEU A 13 -4.51 15.05 4.78
CA LEU A 13 -3.24 15.22 4.11
C LEU A 13 -2.31 14.21 4.78
N VAL A 14 -2.07 13.13 4.05
CA VAL A 14 -1.07 12.09 4.30
C VAL A 14 0.06 12.66 5.16
N ASN A 15 0.15 12.20 6.40
CA ASN A 15 1.15 12.70 7.34
C ASN A 15 2.54 12.28 6.84
N LEU A 16 3.12 13.12 5.99
CA LEU A 16 4.42 12.93 5.33
C LEU A 16 5.58 12.75 6.33
N SER A 17 5.37 13.11 7.60
CA SER A 17 6.32 12.84 8.68
C SER A 17 6.41 11.36 9.09
N CYS A 18 5.45 10.52 8.67
CA CYS A 18 5.46 9.07 8.93
C CYS A 18 6.17 8.27 7.82
N CYS A 19 6.52 8.90 6.69
CA CYS A 19 7.22 8.23 5.59
C CYS A 19 8.56 7.58 5.98
N PRO A 20 9.42 8.18 6.85
CA PRO A 20 10.63 7.50 7.32
C PRO A 20 10.33 6.24 8.14
N ASP A 21 9.34 6.31 9.04
CA ASP A 21 8.94 5.19 9.88
C ASP A 21 8.24 4.08 9.09
N MET A 22 7.43 4.45 8.08
CA MET A 22 6.75 3.50 7.19
C MET A 22 7.74 2.70 6.34
N VAL A 23 8.79 3.35 5.81
CA VAL A 23 9.87 2.66 5.08
C VAL A 23 10.66 1.74 6.03
N ASN A 24 10.93 2.17 7.26
CA ASN A 24 11.61 1.33 8.25
C ASN A 24 10.76 0.14 8.71
N LEU A 25 9.44 0.31 8.83
CA LEU A 25 8.51 -0.76 9.19
C LEU A 25 8.34 -1.79 8.07
N SER A 26 8.35 -1.38 6.80
CA SER A 26 8.26 -2.31 5.65
C SER A 26 9.56 -3.07 5.37
N CYS A 27 10.68 -2.72 6.03
CA CYS A 27 11.90 -3.51 6.05
C CYS A 27 11.83 -4.70 7.04
N CYS A 28 10.82 -4.75 7.92
CA CYS A 28 10.56 -5.91 8.77
C CYS A 28 9.42 -6.75 8.16
N PRO A 29 9.72 -7.87 7.48
CA PRO A 29 8.70 -8.65 6.77
C PRO A 29 7.57 -9.14 7.68
N ASP A 30 7.85 -9.40 8.96
CA ASP A 30 6.86 -9.86 9.94
C ASP A 30 5.81 -8.79 10.30
N MET A 31 6.13 -7.51 10.11
CA MET A 31 5.21 -6.40 10.40
C MET A 31 4.29 -6.07 9.22
N VAL A 32 4.63 -6.54 8.01
CA VAL A 32 3.91 -6.24 6.77
C VAL A 32 2.45 -6.72 6.80
N PRO A 33 2.12 -7.93 7.30
CA PRO A 33 0.73 -8.36 7.46
C PRO A 33 -0.12 -7.40 8.29
N TYR A 34 0.41 -6.94 9.43
CA TYR A 34 -0.27 -5.98 10.32
C TYR A 34 -0.48 -4.63 9.62
N LEU A 35 0.53 -4.14 8.90
CA LEU A 35 0.44 -2.90 8.14
C LEU A 35 -0.63 -2.99 7.05
N LEU A 36 -0.71 -4.13 6.35
CA LEU A 36 -1.63 -4.36 5.25
C LEU A 36 -3.08 -4.56 5.70
N GLY A 37 -3.29 -5.07 6.92
CA GLY A 37 -4.61 -5.18 7.55
C GLY A 37 -5.19 -3.84 8.06
N ASN A 38 -4.34 -2.83 8.26
CA ASN A 38 -4.79 -1.52 8.72
C ASN A 38 -5.69 -0.81 7.71
N LYS A 39 -6.48 0.13 8.22
CA LYS A 39 -7.35 0.97 7.42
C LYS A 39 -6.53 1.80 6.43
N SER A 40 -6.92 1.73 5.16
CA SER A 40 -6.30 2.48 4.09
C SER A 40 -6.66 3.97 4.12
N VAL A 41 -5.79 4.78 3.55
CA VAL A 41 -6.05 6.20 3.26
C VAL A 41 -6.54 6.34 1.83
N SER A 42 -7.70 6.96 1.65
CA SER A 42 -8.26 7.23 0.32
C SER A 42 -7.29 8.01 -0.55
N GLY A 43 -7.04 7.51 -1.76
CA GLY A 43 -6.14 8.16 -2.72
C GLY A 43 -4.65 8.00 -2.38
N LEU A 44 -4.28 6.97 -1.60
CA LEU A 44 -2.88 6.65 -1.29
C LEU A 44 -1.95 6.73 -2.51
N LEU A 45 -2.35 6.14 -3.63
CA LEU A 45 -1.52 6.06 -4.85
C LEU A 45 -1.28 7.42 -5.51
N ARG A 46 -2.06 8.46 -5.19
CA ARG A 46 -1.82 9.83 -5.67
C ARG A 46 -0.51 10.42 -5.16
N ILE A 47 0.09 9.84 -4.12
CA ILE A 47 1.44 10.24 -3.67
C ILE A 47 2.50 10.00 -4.76
N LEU A 48 2.24 9.10 -5.70
CA LEU A 48 3.13 8.80 -6.82
C LEU A 48 3.13 9.89 -7.90
N ASP A 49 2.13 10.79 -7.89
CA ASP A 49 2.04 11.94 -8.79
C ASP A 49 2.70 13.21 -8.22
N THR A 50 3.43 13.11 -7.10
CA THR A 50 4.06 14.28 -6.46
C THR A 50 5.25 14.81 -7.27
N ASP A 51 5.38 16.14 -7.30
CA ASP A 51 6.53 16.88 -7.81
C ASP A 51 7.75 16.85 -6.87
N LYS A 52 7.54 16.47 -5.61
CA LYS A 52 8.60 16.38 -4.60
C LYS A 52 9.34 15.05 -4.74
N GLU A 53 10.46 15.08 -5.46
CA GLU A 53 11.29 13.89 -5.74
C GLU A 53 11.63 13.07 -4.48
N GLU A 54 11.98 13.74 -3.38
CA GLU A 54 12.26 13.11 -2.10
C GLU A 54 11.09 12.32 -1.49
N VAL A 55 9.87 12.78 -1.72
CA VAL A 55 8.64 12.11 -1.27
C VAL A 55 8.35 10.95 -2.21
N LEU A 56 8.49 11.17 -3.52
CA LEU A 56 8.28 10.17 -4.55
C LEU A 56 9.21 8.95 -4.36
N ILE A 57 10.50 9.18 -4.13
CA ILE A 57 11.47 8.11 -3.87
C ILE A 57 11.03 7.29 -2.66
N ARG A 58 10.65 7.94 -1.55
CA ARG A 58 10.22 7.25 -0.34
C ARG A 58 8.94 6.45 -0.56
N ALA A 59 7.95 7.02 -1.26
CA ALA A 59 6.70 6.35 -1.57
C ALA A 59 6.92 5.11 -2.45
N VAL A 60 7.64 5.24 -3.57
CA VAL A 60 7.96 4.12 -4.47
C VAL A 60 8.76 3.05 -3.74
N THR A 61 9.74 3.45 -2.92
CA THR A 61 10.53 2.51 -2.10
C THR A 61 9.65 1.75 -1.11
N TRP A 62 8.77 2.45 -0.40
CA TRP A 62 7.87 1.83 0.58
C TRP A 62 6.93 0.81 -0.08
N ILE A 63 6.31 1.17 -1.22
CA ILE A 63 5.44 0.26 -1.97
C ILE A 63 6.23 -0.93 -2.50
N LEU A 64 7.44 -0.71 -3.04
CA LEU A 64 8.33 -1.79 -3.50
C LEU A 64 8.69 -2.77 -2.39
N CYS A 65 9.13 -2.27 -1.23
CA CYS A 65 9.47 -3.12 -0.07
C CYS A 65 8.24 -3.91 0.40
N THR A 66 7.09 -3.25 0.51
CA THR A 66 5.83 -3.88 0.92
C THR A 66 5.41 -4.97 -0.08
N THR A 67 5.50 -4.69 -1.38
CA THR A 67 5.17 -5.64 -2.45
C THR A 67 6.15 -6.82 -2.48
N SER A 68 7.44 -6.56 -2.25
CA SER A 68 8.46 -7.61 -2.16
C SER A 68 8.22 -8.55 -0.98
N ALA A 69 7.79 -8.01 0.17
CA ALA A 69 7.41 -8.82 1.32
C ALA A 69 6.13 -9.62 1.06
N VAL A 70 5.13 -9.05 0.38
CA VAL A 70 3.93 -9.77 -0.05
C VAL A 70 4.27 -10.95 -0.95
N ASP A 71 5.17 -10.75 -1.93
CA ASP A 71 5.67 -11.81 -2.82
C ASP A 71 6.44 -12.88 -2.03
N ALA A 72 7.47 -12.48 -1.27
CA ALA A 72 8.35 -13.40 -0.54
C ALA A 72 7.62 -14.24 0.52
N LEU A 73 6.65 -13.65 1.21
CA LEU A 73 5.85 -14.33 2.23
C LEU A 73 4.60 -15.00 1.66
N ASN A 74 4.32 -14.84 0.36
CA ASN A 74 3.09 -15.28 -0.30
C ASN A 74 1.84 -14.86 0.50
N LEU A 75 1.73 -13.55 0.78
CA LEU A 75 0.61 -12.99 1.53
C LEU A 75 -0.64 -12.86 0.64
N THR A 76 -1.72 -13.47 1.10
CA THR A 76 -3.07 -13.31 0.54
C THR A 76 -3.95 -12.52 1.50
N TYR A 77 -5.12 -12.07 1.02
CA TYR A 77 -6.08 -11.41 1.91
C TYR A 77 -6.46 -12.28 3.11
N ASP A 78 -6.63 -13.60 2.92
CA ASP A 78 -6.99 -14.52 4.02
C ASP A 78 -5.96 -14.50 5.16
N ARG A 79 -4.68 -14.33 4.85
CA ARG A 79 -3.61 -14.28 5.86
C ARG A 79 -3.52 -12.96 6.61
N ILE A 80 -4.11 -11.90 6.07
CA ILE A 80 -4.15 -10.58 6.72
C ILE A 80 -5.50 -10.27 7.36
N ALA A 81 -6.53 -11.08 7.08
CA ALA A 81 -7.90 -10.82 7.52
C ALA A 81 -8.02 -10.73 9.05
N GLU A 82 -7.18 -11.47 9.79
CA GLU A 82 -7.09 -11.39 11.25
C GLU A 82 -6.59 -10.04 11.77
N HIS A 83 -5.91 -9.25 10.94
CA HIS A 83 -5.45 -7.91 11.26
C HIS A 83 -6.41 -6.82 10.75
N ASN A 84 -7.49 -7.19 10.07
CA ASN A 84 -8.51 -6.22 9.65
C ASN A 84 -9.34 -5.78 10.86
N LEU A 85 -9.11 -4.54 11.30
CA LEU A 85 -9.81 -3.92 12.43
C LEU A 85 -11.14 -3.25 12.06
N ASP A 86 -11.58 -3.35 10.80
CA ASP A 86 -12.89 -2.86 10.37
C ASP A 86 -14.01 -3.62 11.12
N PRO A 87 -15.00 -2.95 11.74
CA PRO A 87 -16.07 -3.60 12.50
C PRO A 87 -16.92 -4.59 11.69
N PHE A 88 -16.93 -4.44 10.37
CA PHE A 88 -17.66 -5.31 9.45
C PHE A 88 -16.72 -6.24 8.66
N HIS A 89 -15.43 -6.26 9.02
CA HIS A 89 -14.36 -6.98 8.34
C HIS A 89 -14.35 -6.76 6.82
N ASN A 90 -14.71 -5.55 6.38
CA ASN A 90 -14.79 -5.25 4.96
C ASN A 90 -13.38 -5.21 4.35
N PRO A 91 -13.05 -6.09 3.37
CA PRO A 91 -11.73 -6.10 2.74
C PRO A 91 -11.39 -4.77 2.07
N SER A 92 -12.39 -4.07 1.54
CA SER A 92 -12.19 -2.84 0.76
C SER A 92 -11.61 -1.68 1.57
N HIS A 93 -11.69 -1.76 2.90
CA HIS A 93 -11.12 -0.74 3.80
C HIS A 93 -9.66 -1.00 4.16
N THR A 94 -9.11 -2.17 3.81
CA THR A 94 -7.72 -2.51 4.12
C THR A 94 -6.74 -1.84 3.16
N LEU A 95 -5.54 -1.59 3.66
CA LEU A 95 -4.42 -1.13 2.83
C LEU A 95 -4.09 -2.15 1.73
N PHE A 96 -4.16 -3.44 2.05
CA PHE A 96 -3.99 -4.51 1.07
C PHE A 96 -4.93 -4.38 -0.11
N PHE A 97 -6.23 -4.20 0.12
CA PHE A 97 -7.18 -4.03 -0.97
C PHE A 97 -6.95 -2.74 -1.75
N SER A 98 -6.51 -1.67 -1.09
CA SER A 98 -6.22 -0.41 -1.76
C SER A 98 -5.02 -0.47 -2.71
N ILE A 99 -4.06 -1.34 -2.44
CA ILE A 99 -2.87 -1.54 -3.28
C ILE A 99 -3.09 -2.67 -4.30
N TYR A 100 -3.61 -3.81 -3.85
CA TYR A 100 -3.67 -5.05 -4.66
C TYR A 100 -5.07 -5.39 -5.17
N GLY A 101 -6.11 -4.70 -4.69
CA GLY A 101 -7.47 -4.82 -5.22
C GLY A 101 -7.53 -4.36 -6.69
N PRO A 102 -8.55 -4.77 -7.46
CA PRO A 102 -8.56 -4.64 -8.92
C PRO A 102 -8.22 -3.23 -9.41
N LYS A 103 -8.89 -2.21 -8.86
CA LYS A 103 -8.66 -0.81 -9.23
C LYS A 103 -7.32 -0.26 -8.73
N GLY A 104 -6.96 -0.57 -7.49
CA GLY A 104 -5.71 -0.10 -6.88
C GLY A 104 -4.48 -0.63 -7.62
N ARG A 105 -4.53 -1.91 -7.99
CA ARG A 105 -3.46 -2.57 -8.75
C ARG A 105 -3.31 -1.98 -10.14
N GLU A 106 -4.41 -1.78 -10.85
CA GLU A 106 -4.40 -1.14 -12.18
C GLU A 106 -3.79 0.27 -12.12
N GLU A 107 -4.21 1.08 -11.15
CA GLU A 107 -3.68 2.43 -10.94
C GLU A 107 -2.19 2.41 -10.58
N LEU A 108 -1.77 1.50 -9.70
CA LEU A 108 -0.37 1.34 -9.30
C LEU A 108 0.51 0.92 -10.47
N GLU A 109 0.08 -0.06 -11.25
CA GLU A 109 0.83 -0.53 -12.42
C GLU A 109 0.93 0.56 -13.50
N LEU A 110 -0.14 1.33 -13.73
CA LEU A 110 -0.11 2.47 -14.65
C LEU A 110 0.90 3.52 -14.20
N GLN A 111 0.85 3.92 -12.93
CA GLN A 111 1.75 4.94 -12.39
C GLN A 111 3.20 4.46 -12.36
N ALA A 112 3.45 3.23 -11.93
CA ALA A 112 4.79 2.65 -11.94
C ALA A 112 5.36 2.57 -13.37
N ARG A 113 4.55 2.25 -14.38
CA ARG A 113 4.96 2.30 -15.80
C ARG A 113 5.40 3.69 -16.23
N HIS A 114 4.67 4.74 -15.88
CA HIS A 114 5.09 6.12 -16.17
C HIS A 114 6.42 6.46 -15.48
N LEU A 115 6.57 6.07 -14.21
CA LEU A 115 7.75 6.36 -13.41
C LEU A 115 9.02 5.62 -13.90
N THR A 116 8.91 4.56 -14.69
CA THR A 116 10.08 3.90 -15.31
C THR A 116 10.91 4.83 -16.21
N ASN A 117 10.29 5.90 -16.73
CA ASN A 117 10.93 6.90 -17.58
C ASN A 117 11.27 8.20 -16.82
N HIS A 118 11.20 8.19 -15.49
CA HIS A 118 11.48 9.37 -14.66
C HIS A 118 12.94 9.84 -14.80
N SER A 119 13.17 11.15 -14.69
CA SER A 119 14.52 11.75 -14.80
C SER A 119 15.47 11.24 -13.72
N ASN A 120 14.98 11.12 -12.49
CA ASN A 120 15.68 10.47 -11.39
C ASN A 120 15.80 8.95 -11.63
N LYS A 121 17.05 8.47 -11.75
CA LYS A 121 17.37 7.06 -12.02
C LYS A 121 16.97 6.11 -10.89
N ASP A 122 16.97 6.57 -9.64
CA ASP A 122 16.56 5.75 -8.51
C ASP A 122 15.06 5.46 -8.57
N VAL A 123 14.23 6.51 -8.77
CA VAL A 123 12.78 6.36 -9.01
C VAL A 123 12.50 5.41 -10.17
N ALA A 124 13.16 5.61 -11.30
CA ALA A 124 13.00 4.76 -12.48
C ALA A 124 13.35 3.29 -12.19
N SER A 125 14.51 3.04 -11.59
CA SER A 125 14.97 1.68 -11.28
C SER A 125 14.07 0.96 -10.28
N LYS A 126 13.59 1.64 -9.23
CA LYS A 126 12.65 1.06 -8.26
C LYS A 126 11.28 0.80 -8.88
N SER A 127 10.83 1.65 -9.79
CA SER A 127 9.54 1.47 -10.49
C SER A 127 9.58 0.27 -11.44
N VAL A 128 10.70 0.04 -12.13
CA VAL A 128 10.91 -1.18 -12.93
C VAL A 128 10.83 -2.42 -12.03
N ARG A 129 11.58 -2.44 -10.93
CA ARG A 129 11.55 -3.56 -9.98
C ARG A 129 10.16 -3.78 -9.38
N LEU A 130 9.42 -2.71 -9.09
CA LEU A 130 8.06 -2.79 -8.58
C LEU A 130 7.13 -3.50 -9.57
N LEU A 131 7.21 -3.18 -10.86
CA LEU A 131 6.42 -3.86 -11.89
C LEU A 131 6.79 -5.35 -11.99
N GLU A 132 8.07 -5.68 -11.93
CA GLU A 132 8.54 -7.07 -11.93
C GLU A 132 8.01 -7.85 -10.72
N THR A 133 8.10 -7.27 -9.51
CA THR A 133 7.57 -7.91 -8.30
C THR A 133 6.05 -8.02 -8.34
N LEU A 134 5.34 -6.99 -8.81
CA LEU A 134 3.88 -7.03 -8.95
C LEU A 134 3.44 -8.19 -9.85
N ALA A 135 4.19 -8.50 -10.92
CA ALA A 135 3.86 -9.61 -11.81
C ALA A 135 3.86 -10.98 -11.10
N ASN A 136 4.60 -11.14 -10.00
CA ASN A 136 4.62 -12.36 -9.20
C ASN A 136 3.48 -12.41 -8.17
N VAL A 137 3.04 -11.25 -7.67
CA VAL A 137 1.96 -11.19 -6.68
C VAL A 137 0.63 -11.57 -7.33
N PRO A 138 -0.13 -12.53 -6.77
CA PRO A 138 -1.42 -12.93 -7.33
C PRO A 138 -2.45 -11.78 -7.25
N PRO A 139 -3.39 -11.69 -8.20
CA PRO A 139 -4.45 -10.69 -8.14
C PRO A 139 -5.35 -10.92 -6.92
N PHE A 140 -5.92 -9.85 -6.38
CA PHE A 140 -6.90 -9.96 -5.29
C PHE A 140 -8.07 -10.85 -5.75
N PRO A 141 -8.47 -11.86 -4.96
CA PRO A 141 -9.57 -12.74 -5.33
C PRO A 141 -10.86 -11.93 -5.46
N MET A 142 -11.38 -11.81 -6.68
CA MET A 142 -12.70 -11.21 -6.89
C MET A 142 -13.73 -12.10 -6.18
N ALA A 143 -14.52 -11.51 -5.28
CA ALA A 143 -15.66 -12.17 -4.67
C ALA A 143 -16.68 -12.51 -5.76
N GLY A 144 -16.50 -13.65 -6.42
CA GLY A 144 -17.24 -13.98 -7.64
C GLY A 144 -17.37 -15.45 -7.99
N ASN A 145 -16.76 -16.38 -7.25
CA ASN A 145 -16.87 -17.82 -7.55
C ASN A 145 -17.54 -18.68 -6.47
N HIS A 146 -18.02 -18.10 -5.36
CA HIS A 146 -18.73 -18.85 -4.32
C HIS A 146 -20.26 -18.89 -4.51
N LEU A 147 -20.81 -18.21 -5.52
CA LEU A 147 -22.26 -18.19 -5.77
C LEU A 147 -22.77 -19.33 -6.68
N ASN A 148 -21.89 -20.21 -7.19
CA ASN A 148 -22.27 -21.34 -8.05
C ASN A 148 -22.16 -22.72 -7.32
N ARG A 149 -22.24 -22.75 -5.99
CA ARG A 149 -22.22 -24.00 -5.20
C ARG A 149 -23.32 -24.04 -4.13
N LEU A 150 -24.54 -23.71 -4.51
CA LEU A 150 -25.75 -24.05 -3.75
C LEU A 150 -26.76 -24.72 -4.68
#